data_AF-A0A6J7E9X6-F1
#
_entry.id   AF-A0A6J7E9X6-F1
#
_cell.length_a   1.000
_cell.length_b   1.000
_cell.length_c   1.000
_cell.angle_alpha   90.00
_cell.angle_beta   90.00
_cell.angle_gamma   90.00
#
_symmetry.space_group_name_H-M   'P 1'
#
loop_
_entity.id
_entity.type
_entity.pdbx_description
1 polymer ?
#
loop_
_entity_poly.entity_id
_entity_poly.type
_entity_poly.pdbx_seq_one_letter_code
_entity_poly.pdbx_strand_id
1 'polypeptide(L)'
;MEPFLLLGIFVIIFIWYLTFLATRLDRLHHRVETSWANLDALLQRRAAIGLEIARSEIADPASAMLLTAAAYQAREASIANRSIAESGLSGALGLLLADGQSNHRPAEVVLLRELSELTDKVRIAIALHVDAVARTHLVRSKYIVRIFRLAGTAPLPITYEFESDVL
;
A
#
# COMPACT_ATOMS: atom_id res chain seq x y z
N MET A 1 23.66 28.85 -42.49
CA MET A 1 24.22 27.72 -41.73
C MET A 1 23.77 27.76 -40.27
N GLU A 2 23.66 28.95 -39.67
CA GLU A 2 23.03 29.21 -38.35
C GLU A 2 21.72 28.42 -38.04
N PRO A 3 20.69 28.35 -38.90
CA PRO A 3 19.42 27.71 -38.54
C PRO A 3 19.53 26.19 -38.40
N PHE A 4 20.43 25.53 -39.13
CA PHE A 4 20.64 24.09 -39.02
C PHE A 4 21.38 23.72 -37.74
N LEU A 5 22.30 24.58 -37.28
CA LEU A 5 22.97 24.41 -35.99
C LEU A 5 21.99 24.58 -34.83
N LEU A 6 21.14 25.61 -34.88
CA LEU A 6 20.08 25.82 -33.88
C LEU A 6 19.10 24.66 -33.83
N LEU A 7 18.68 24.15 -34.99
CA LEU A 7 17.80 22.98 -35.08
C LEU A 7 18.47 21.74 -34.47
N GLY A 8 19.74 21.50 -34.78
CA GLY A 8 20.51 20.39 -34.22
C GLY A 8 20.59 20.44 -32.69
N ILE A 9 20.91 21.62 -32.14
CA ILE A 9 20.96 21.84 -30.68
C ILE A 9 19.59 21.59 -30.04
N PHE A 10 18.52 22.11 -30.64
CA PHE A 10 17.15 21.91 -30.15
C PHE A 10 16.78 20.42 -30.11
N VAL A 11 17.10 19.66 -31.15
CA VAL A 11 16.85 18.20 -31.20
C VAL A 11 17.63 17.47 -30.12
N ILE A 12 18.90 17.81 -29.89
CA ILE A 12 19.72 17.20 -28.84
C ILE A 12 19.12 17.46 -27.45
N ILE A 13 18.74 18.71 -27.15
CA ILE A 13 18.11 19.08 -25.88
C ILE A 13 16.78 18.33 -25.72
N PHE A 14 16.01 18.20 -26.80
CA PHE A 14 14.72 17.51 -26.78
C PHE A 14 14.87 16.01 -26.50
N ILE A 15 15.82 15.32 -27.16
CA ILE A 15 16.13 13.91 -26.90
C ILE A 15 16.61 13.73 -25.47
N TRP A 16 17.51 14.60 -24.99
CA TRP A 16 17.99 14.56 -23.61
C TRP A 16 16.83 14.72 -22.60
N TYR A 17 15.92 15.66 -22.85
CA TYR A 17 14.74 15.88 -22.03
C TYR A 17 13.81 14.66 -21.99
N LEU A 18 13.57 14.00 -23.14
CA LEU A 18 12.77 12.77 -23.19
C LEU A 18 13.42 11.63 -22.39
N THR A 19 14.73 11.44 -22.53
CA THR A 19 15.49 10.43 -21.76
C THR A 19 15.41 10.67 -20.26
N PHE A 20 15.53 11.94 -19.83
CA PHE A 20 15.38 12.32 -18.43
C PHE A 20 13.96 12.01 -17.92
N LEU A 21 12.94 12.33 -18.71
CA LEU A 21 11.54 12.09 -18.34
C LEU A 21 11.19 10.61 -18.26
N ALA A 22 11.73 9.78 -19.17
CA ALA A 22 11.58 8.33 -19.14
C ALA A 22 12.21 7.74 -17.87
N THR A 23 13.44 8.11 -17.55
CA THR A 23 14.14 7.68 -16.31
C THR A 23 13.37 8.11 -15.06
N ARG A 24 12.81 9.33 -15.06
CA ARG A 24 12.02 9.83 -13.94
C ARG A 24 10.73 9.04 -13.74
N LEU A 25 10.06 8.66 -14.84
CA LEU A 25 8.85 7.86 -14.80
C LEU A 25 9.12 6.43 -14.31
N ASP A 26 10.23 5.82 -14.76
CA ASP A 26 10.67 4.50 -14.33
C ASP A 26 10.89 4.43 -12.81
N ARG A 27 11.59 5.43 -12.25
CA ARG A 27 11.78 5.55 -10.79
C ARG A 27 10.46 5.69 -10.02
N LEU A 28 9.46 6.35 -10.61
CA LEU A 28 8.15 6.49 -9.96
C LEU A 28 7.38 5.17 -9.95
N HIS A 29 7.39 4.41 -11.06
CA HIS A 29 6.81 3.07 -11.08
C HIS A 29 7.49 2.15 -10.06
N HIS A 30 8.83 2.15 -10.02
CA HIS A 30 9.55 1.35 -9.05
C HIS A 30 9.25 1.76 -7.59
N ARG A 31 9.02 3.06 -7.34
CA ARG A 31 8.58 3.56 -6.03
C ARG A 31 7.18 3.07 -5.66
N VAL A 32 6.26 3.00 -6.61
CA VAL A 32 4.92 2.41 -6.41
C VAL A 32 5.05 0.92 -6.05
N GLU A 33 5.83 0.16 -6.81
CA GLU A 33 6.03 -1.27 -6.58
C GLU A 33 6.66 -1.56 -5.20
N THR A 34 7.71 -0.82 -4.85
CA THR A 34 8.40 -0.98 -3.56
C THR A 34 7.52 -0.54 -2.38
N SER A 35 6.74 0.54 -2.52
CA SER A 35 5.77 0.95 -1.49
C SER A 35 4.67 -0.08 -1.28
N TRP A 36 4.16 -0.70 -2.36
CA TRP A 36 3.19 -1.79 -2.29
C TRP A 36 3.77 -3.02 -1.59
N ALA A 37 4.98 -3.44 -1.96
CA ALA A 37 5.64 -4.60 -1.32
C ALA A 37 5.84 -4.38 0.18
N ASN A 38 6.21 -3.16 0.60
CA ASN A 38 6.32 -2.82 2.02
C ASN A 38 4.96 -2.85 2.73
N LEU A 39 3.92 -2.30 2.11
CA LEU A 39 2.57 -2.34 2.64
C LEU A 39 2.07 -3.79 2.81
N ASP A 40 2.20 -4.63 1.78
CA ASP A 40 1.77 -6.03 1.82
C ASP A 40 2.49 -6.82 2.93
N ALA A 41 3.79 -6.58 3.14
CA ALA A 41 4.54 -7.19 4.25
C ALA A 41 3.99 -6.79 5.64
N LEU A 42 3.60 -5.52 5.82
CA LEU A 42 2.99 -5.06 7.07
C LEU A 42 1.58 -5.63 7.28
N LEU A 43 0.78 -5.74 6.22
CA LEU A 43 -0.55 -6.35 6.27
C LEU A 43 -0.47 -7.84 6.65
N GLN A 44 0.45 -8.59 6.03
CA GLN A 44 0.71 -9.99 6.38
C GLN A 44 1.13 -10.15 7.85
N ARG A 45 1.99 -9.25 8.36
CA ARG A 45 2.39 -9.26 9.77
C ARG A 45 1.22 -8.94 10.70
N ARG A 46 0.36 -7.97 10.35
CA ARG A 46 -0.84 -7.64 11.10
C ARG A 46 -1.80 -8.82 11.19
N ALA A 47 -2.02 -9.53 10.10
CA ALA A 47 -2.84 -10.75 10.09
C ALA A 47 -2.23 -11.88 10.94
N ALA A 48 -0.90 -12.02 10.94
CA ALA A 48 -0.21 -12.97 11.81
C ALA A 48 -0.41 -12.65 13.30
N ILE A 49 -0.29 -11.39 13.71
CA ILE A 49 -0.60 -10.97 15.09
C ILE A 49 -2.07 -11.19 15.42
N GLY A 50 -2.98 -10.96 14.46
CA GLY A 50 -4.40 -11.29 14.64
C GLY A 50 -4.65 -12.76 14.98
N LEU A 51 -3.91 -13.68 14.36
CA LEU A 51 -3.97 -15.11 14.70
C LEU A 51 -3.39 -15.42 16.07
N GLU A 52 -2.33 -14.73 16.49
CA GLU A 52 -1.76 -14.88 17.84
C GLU A 52 -2.74 -14.39 18.91
N ILE A 53 -3.39 -13.25 18.68
CA ILE A 53 -4.44 -12.72 19.54
C ILE A 53 -5.61 -13.70 19.63
N ALA A 54 -6.06 -14.26 18.51
CA ALA A 54 -7.16 -15.23 18.50
C ALA A 54 -6.85 -16.53 19.28
N ARG A 55 -5.57 -16.90 19.43
CA ARG A 55 -5.13 -18.06 20.22
C ARG A 55 -4.93 -17.76 21.70
N SER A 56 -4.88 -16.48 22.06
CA SER A 56 -4.73 -16.03 23.45
C SER A 56 -6.10 -15.97 24.15
N GLU A 57 -6.10 -15.80 25.47
CA GLU A 57 -7.34 -15.64 26.27
C GLU A 57 -7.94 -14.23 26.17
N ILE A 58 -7.43 -13.38 25.26
CA ILE A 58 -7.93 -12.02 25.03
C ILE A 58 -9.33 -12.05 24.39
N ALA A 59 -9.56 -13.01 23.48
CA ALA A 59 -10.81 -13.13 22.75
C ALA A 59 -11.71 -14.19 23.40
N ASP A 60 -13.00 -13.91 23.51
CA ASP A 60 -13.97 -14.97 23.79
C ASP A 60 -13.98 -15.99 22.62
N PRO A 61 -14.44 -17.23 22.83
CA PRO A 61 -14.37 -18.27 21.81
C PRO A 61 -15.05 -17.92 20.49
N ALA A 62 -16.12 -17.11 20.50
CA ALA A 62 -16.82 -16.71 19.28
C ALA A 62 -16.00 -15.65 18.53
N SER A 63 -15.52 -14.62 19.23
CA SER A 63 -14.64 -13.60 18.64
C SER A 63 -13.32 -14.18 18.13
N ALA A 64 -12.75 -15.15 18.84
CA ALA A 64 -11.55 -15.88 18.43
C ALA A 64 -11.74 -16.60 17.09
N MET A 65 -12.88 -17.28 16.90
CA MET A 65 -13.22 -17.93 15.63
C MET A 65 -13.39 -16.93 14.49
N LEU A 66 -14.10 -15.82 14.73
CA LEU A 66 -14.29 -14.76 13.74
C LEU A 66 -12.96 -14.11 13.34
N LEU A 67 -12.12 -13.76 14.32
CA LEU A 67 -10.81 -13.16 14.08
C LEU A 67 -9.89 -14.12 13.33
N THR A 68 -9.91 -15.41 13.70
CA THR A 68 -9.14 -16.44 12.99
C THR A 68 -9.54 -16.50 11.52
N ALA A 69 -10.84 -16.59 11.22
CA ALA A 69 -11.33 -16.64 9.84
C ALA A 69 -10.99 -15.37 9.06
N ALA A 70 -11.13 -14.19 9.66
CA ALA A 70 -10.78 -12.92 9.03
C ALA A 70 -9.27 -12.81 8.75
N ALA A 71 -8.42 -13.25 9.68
CA ALA A 71 -6.98 -13.22 9.52
C ALA A 71 -6.48 -14.19 8.44
N TYR A 72 -7.07 -15.39 8.33
CA TYR A 72 -6.77 -16.30 7.21
C TYR A 72 -7.19 -15.70 5.86
N GLN A 73 -8.40 -15.13 5.78
CA GLN A 73 -8.86 -14.44 4.57
C GLN A 73 -7.94 -13.29 4.17
N ALA A 74 -7.49 -12.48 5.13
CA ALA A 74 -6.54 -11.39 4.89
C ALA A 74 -5.20 -11.90 4.37
N ARG A 75 -4.65 -12.99 4.92
CA ARG A 75 -3.38 -13.58 4.45
C ARG A 75 -3.47 -14.15 3.05
N GLU A 76 -4.54 -14.86 2.74
CA GLU A 76 -4.73 -15.58 1.47
C GLU A 76 -5.36 -14.73 0.37
N ALA A 77 -5.83 -13.52 0.69
CA ALA A 77 -6.51 -12.67 -0.29
C ALA A 77 -5.62 -12.39 -1.51
N SER A 78 -6.23 -12.47 -2.69
CA SER A 78 -5.62 -11.91 -3.91
C SER A 78 -5.74 -10.39 -3.89
N ILE A 79 -4.99 -9.73 -4.77
CA ILE A 79 -5.03 -8.26 -4.93
C ILE A 79 -6.48 -7.75 -5.11
N ALA A 80 -7.32 -8.45 -5.87
CA ALA A 80 -8.70 -8.04 -6.13
C ALA A 80 -9.59 -8.12 -4.87
N ASN A 81 -9.36 -9.11 -4.01
CA ASN A 81 -10.17 -9.34 -2.80
C ASN A 81 -9.54 -8.73 -1.53
N ARG A 82 -8.34 -8.14 -1.64
CA ARG A 82 -7.58 -7.62 -0.49
C ARG A 82 -8.37 -6.58 0.28
N SER A 83 -9.09 -5.68 -0.41
CA SER A 83 -9.87 -4.62 0.25
C SER A 83 -10.89 -5.19 1.22
N ILE A 84 -11.72 -6.12 0.74
CA ILE A 84 -12.77 -6.77 1.55
C ILE A 84 -12.15 -7.54 2.72
N ALA A 85 -11.05 -8.24 2.48
CA ALA A 85 -10.39 -9.03 3.51
C ALA A 85 -9.76 -8.15 4.61
N GLU A 86 -9.09 -7.05 4.25
CA GLU A 86 -8.49 -6.11 5.21
C GLU A 86 -9.55 -5.34 6.01
N SER A 87 -10.65 -4.94 5.39
CA SER A 87 -11.77 -4.32 6.09
C SER A 87 -12.43 -5.31 7.05
N GLY A 88 -12.59 -6.58 6.65
CA GLY A 88 -13.08 -7.66 7.50
C GLY A 88 -12.19 -7.92 8.71
N LEU A 89 -10.87 -7.99 8.52
CA LEU A 89 -9.90 -8.14 9.61
C LEU A 89 -9.91 -6.93 10.55
N SER A 90 -9.97 -5.71 10.00
CA SER A 90 -10.04 -4.48 10.79
C SER A 90 -11.31 -4.41 11.63
N GLY A 91 -12.45 -4.83 11.08
CA GLY A 91 -13.71 -4.95 11.81
C GLY A 91 -13.64 -5.98 12.94
N ALA A 92 -13.12 -7.18 12.68
CA ALA A 92 -12.98 -8.22 13.70
C ALA A 92 -12.05 -7.79 14.85
N LEU A 93 -10.91 -7.16 14.54
CA LEU A 93 -10.01 -6.59 15.54
C LEU A 93 -10.66 -5.45 16.33
N GLY A 94 -11.43 -4.59 15.67
CA GLY A 94 -12.15 -3.50 16.31
C GLY A 94 -13.19 -3.96 17.33
N LEU A 95 -13.95 -5.01 17.00
CA LEU A 95 -14.91 -5.63 17.91
C LEU A 95 -14.21 -6.23 19.14
N LEU A 96 -13.14 -7.00 18.92
CA LEU A 96 -12.35 -7.58 20.00
C LEU A 96 -11.79 -6.50 20.94
N LEU A 97 -11.26 -5.41 20.38
CA LEU A 97 -10.67 -4.34 21.18
C LEU A 97 -11.73 -3.53 21.96
N ALA A 98 -12.97 -3.49 21.47
CA ALA A 98 -14.10 -2.89 22.17
C ALA A 98 -14.57 -3.76 23.35
N ASP A 99 -14.59 -5.08 23.19
CA ASP A 99 -15.02 -6.04 24.22
C ASP A 99 -13.95 -6.34 25.27
N GLY A 100 -12.66 -6.26 24.90
CA GLY A 100 -11.52 -6.72 25.70
C GLY A 100 -11.15 -5.90 26.95
N GLN A 101 -11.88 -4.87 27.36
CA GLN A 101 -11.48 -3.90 28.41
C GLN A 101 -11.35 -4.46 29.86
N SER A 102 -11.33 -5.78 30.07
CA SER A 102 -11.27 -6.40 31.40
C SER A 102 -10.01 -7.25 31.62
N ASN A 103 -9.12 -6.73 32.48
CA ASN A 103 -8.00 -7.42 33.16
C ASN A 103 -7.07 -8.29 32.29
N HIS A 104 -6.43 -7.68 31.28
CA HIS A 104 -5.42 -8.36 30.47
C HIS A 104 -4.16 -8.76 31.25
N ARG A 105 -3.61 -9.93 30.91
CA ARG A 105 -2.29 -10.35 31.41
C ARG A 105 -1.18 -9.53 30.77
N PRO A 106 0.00 -9.39 31.40
CA PRO A 106 1.11 -8.60 30.83
C PRO A 106 1.52 -9.01 29.42
N ALA A 107 1.47 -10.30 29.09
CA ALA A 107 1.77 -10.81 27.74
C ALA A 107 0.76 -10.33 26.69
N GLU A 108 -0.51 -10.19 27.08
CA GLU A 108 -1.60 -9.75 26.20
C GLU A 108 -1.48 -8.25 25.90
N VAL A 109 -1.11 -7.46 26.91
CA VAL A 109 -0.84 -6.02 26.74
C VAL A 109 0.30 -5.79 25.74
N VAL A 110 1.33 -6.65 25.74
CA VAL A 110 2.43 -6.56 24.76
C VAL A 110 1.93 -6.83 23.33
N LEU A 111 1.09 -7.84 23.12
CA LEU A 111 0.51 -8.16 21.82
C LEU A 111 -0.38 -7.02 21.30
N LEU A 112 -1.22 -6.45 22.15
CA LEU A 112 -2.09 -5.32 21.79
C LEU A 112 -1.27 -4.07 21.44
N ARG A 113 -0.17 -3.82 22.16
CA ARG A 113 0.76 -2.74 21.84
C ARG A 113 1.44 -2.96 20.49
N GLU A 114 1.91 -4.18 20.21
CA GLU A 114 2.51 -4.52 18.91
C GLU A 114 1.48 -4.36 17.78
N LEU A 115 0.24 -4.79 17.99
CA LEU A 115 -0.85 -4.58 17.03
C LEU A 115 -1.09 -3.10 16.75
N SER A 116 -1.12 -2.25 17.79
CA SER A 116 -1.26 -0.80 17.64
C SER A 116 -0.11 -0.21 16.83
N GLU A 117 1.13 -0.54 17.20
CA GLU A 117 2.33 -0.08 16.49
C GLU A 117 2.34 -0.52 15.02
N LEU A 118 1.88 -1.74 14.71
CA LEU A 118 1.73 -2.20 13.33
C LEU A 118 0.63 -1.46 12.59
N THR A 119 -0.51 -1.20 13.24
CA THR A 119 -1.62 -0.48 12.63
C THR A 119 -1.21 0.94 12.24
N ASP A 120 -0.42 1.61 13.08
CA ASP A 120 0.15 2.93 12.75
C ASP A 120 1.13 2.86 11.58
N LYS A 121 2.00 1.85 11.54
CA LYS A 121 2.92 1.62 10.41
C LYS A 121 2.17 1.34 9.12
N VAL A 122 1.08 0.57 9.15
CA VAL A 122 0.21 0.32 8.00
C VAL A 122 -0.41 1.62 7.51
N ARG A 123 -0.94 2.46 8.40
CA ARG A 123 -1.50 3.79 8.03
C ARG A 123 -0.48 4.65 7.29
N ILE A 124 0.76 4.70 7.78
CA ILE A 124 1.85 5.44 7.15
C ILE A 124 2.21 4.82 5.78
N ALA A 125 2.30 3.49 5.69
CA ALA A 125 2.63 2.80 4.45
C ALA A 125 1.57 3.01 3.36
N ILE A 126 0.29 3.02 3.74
CA ILE A 126 -0.84 3.37 2.85
C ILE A 126 -0.66 4.79 2.30
N ALA A 127 -0.42 5.77 3.18
CA ALA A 127 -0.22 7.16 2.74
C ALA A 127 0.97 7.30 1.77
N LEU A 128 2.06 6.57 2.01
CA LEU A 128 3.23 6.54 1.11
C LEU A 128 2.90 5.89 -0.25
N HIS A 129 2.11 4.82 -0.26
CA HIS A 129 1.67 4.17 -1.50
C HIS A 129 0.76 5.11 -2.32
N VAL A 130 -0.24 5.71 -1.69
CA VAL A 130 -1.15 6.67 -2.33
C VAL A 130 -0.39 7.88 -2.90
N ASP A 131 0.58 8.44 -2.17
CA ASP A 131 1.46 9.51 -2.69
C ASP A 131 2.26 9.05 -3.92
N ALA A 132 2.81 7.83 -3.89
CA ALA A 132 3.55 7.28 -5.02
C ALA A 132 2.65 7.09 -6.26
N VAL A 133 1.43 6.57 -6.07
CA VAL A 133 0.42 6.41 -7.11
C VAL A 133 0.04 7.78 -7.69
N ALA A 134 -0.30 8.76 -6.85
CA ALA A 134 -0.68 10.10 -7.27
C ALA A 134 0.43 10.80 -8.07
N ARG A 135 1.68 10.75 -7.60
CA ARG A 135 2.84 11.32 -8.33
C ARG A 135 3.03 10.67 -9.68
N THR A 136 2.82 9.37 -9.78
CA THR A 136 2.92 8.65 -11.05
C THR A 136 1.85 9.09 -12.03
N HIS A 137 0.59 9.24 -11.58
CA HIS A 137 -0.50 9.78 -12.38
C HIS A 137 -0.20 11.20 -12.88
N LEU A 138 0.33 12.08 -12.03
CA LEU A 138 0.70 13.46 -12.41
C LEU A 138 1.78 13.53 -13.49
N VAL A 139 2.74 12.60 -13.49
CA VAL A 139 3.76 12.55 -14.54
C VAL A 139 3.21 11.93 -15.81
N ARG A 140 2.42 10.87 -15.67
CA ARG A 140 1.86 10.11 -16.79
C ARG A 140 0.77 10.87 -17.56
N SER A 141 0.10 11.83 -16.91
CA SER A 141 -0.91 12.70 -17.54
C SER A 141 -0.30 13.78 -18.44
N LYS A 142 1.02 14.04 -18.38
CA LYS A 142 1.67 15.04 -19.23
C LYS A 142 1.60 14.65 -20.71
N TYR A 143 1.22 15.62 -21.56
CA TYR A 143 1.08 15.41 -23.01
C TYR A 143 2.31 14.76 -23.65
N ILE A 144 3.51 15.20 -23.28
CA ILE A 144 4.76 14.67 -23.84
C ILE A 144 4.95 13.19 -23.49
N VAL A 145 4.54 12.73 -22.31
CA VAL A 145 4.61 11.31 -21.92
C VAL A 145 3.64 10.46 -22.73
N ARG A 146 2.43 11.00 -22.97
CA ARG A 146 1.38 10.32 -23.74
C ARG A 146 1.69 10.23 -25.23
N ILE A 147 2.17 11.33 -25.83
CA ILE A 147 2.52 11.41 -27.25
C ILE A 147 3.72 10.50 -27.56
N PHE A 148 4.77 10.56 -26.75
CA PHE A 148 5.97 9.76 -26.96
C PHE A 148 5.87 8.35 -26.34
N ARG A 149 4.72 7.98 -25.79
CA ARG A 149 4.45 6.67 -25.16
C ARG A 149 5.56 6.25 -24.18
N LEU A 150 6.10 7.20 -23.40
CA LEU A 150 7.25 6.95 -22.52
C LEU A 150 6.92 5.98 -21.38
N ALA A 151 5.64 5.80 -21.04
CA ALA A 151 5.18 4.82 -20.06
C ALA A 151 5.16 3.37 -20.59
N GLY A 152 5.37 3.16 -21.89
CA GLY A 152 5.33 1.84 -22.51
C GLY A 152 4.00 1.11 -22.28
N THR A 153 4.11 -0.16 -21.87
CA THR A 153 3.01 -1.08 -21.52
C THR A 153 2.75 -1.17 -20.01
N ALA A 154 3.40 -0.34 -19.18
CA ALA A 154 3.23 -0.39 -17.74
C ALA A 154 1.75 -0.16 -17.35
N PRO A 155 1.14 -1.01 -16.50
CA PRO A 155 -0.22 -0.80 -16.04
C PRO A 155 -0.35 0.53 -15.27
N LEU A 156 -1.55 1.09 -15.20
CA LEU A 156 -1.80 2.28 -14.41
C LEU A 156 -1.77 1.89 -12.92
N PRO A 157 -1.00 2.61 -12.09
CA PRO A 157 -1.06 2.42 -10.64
C PRO A 157 -2.47 2.69 -10.12
N ILE A 158 -2.97 1.83 -9.24
CA ILE A 158 -4.30 1.94 -8.64
C ILE A 158 -4.15 2.09 -7.12
N THR A 159 -5.04 2.87 -6.53
CA THR A 159 -5.28 2.88 -5.08
C THR A 159 -6.42 1.90 -4.78
N TYR A 160 -6.34 1.18 -3.68
CA TYR A 160 -7.38 0.24 -3.27
C TYR A 160 -8.37 0.90 -2.30
N GLU A 161 -9.58 0.34 -2.21
CA GLU A 161 -10.65 0.93 -1.39
C GLU A 161 -10.33 0.93 0.12
N PHE A 162 -9.66 -0.12 0.64
CA PHE A 162 -9.21 -0.13 2.04
C PHE A 162 -8.17 0.98 2.36
N GLU A 163 -7.51 1.54 1.35
CA GLU A 163 -6.56 2.64 1.52
C GLU A 163 -7.25 3.99 1.65
N SER A 164 -8.46 4.14 1.09
CA SER A 164 -9.23 5.39 1.18
C SER A 164 -9.83 5.63 2.57
N ASP A 165 -10.13 4.58 3.33
CA ASP A 165 -10.68 4.69 4.69
C ASP A 165 -9.67 5.23 5.71
N VAL A 166 -8.40 5.35 5.31
CA VAL A 166 -7.27 5.67 6.19
C VAL A 166 -6.87 7.15 6.11
N LEU A 167 -7.27 7.85 5.04
CA LEU A 167 -6.96 9.26 4.73
C LEU A 167 -8.04 10.22 5.26
#